data_AF-A0A7S3MWY4-F1
#
_entry.id   AF-A0A7S3MWY4-F1
#
_cell.length_a   1.000
_cell.length_b   1.000
_cell.length_c   1.000
_cell.angle_alpha   90.00
_cell.angle_beta   90.00
_cell.angle_gamma   90.00
#
_symmetry.space_group_name_H-M   'P 1'
#
loop_
_entity.id
_entity.type
_entity.pdbx_description
1 polymer ?
#
loop_
_entity_poly.entity_id
_entity_poly.type
_entity_poly.pdbx_seq_one_letter_code
_entity_poly.pdbx_strand_id
1 'polypeptide(L)'
;GEVTGSFLTGYVIDKVGKRLACLFEILLISIMTAVTLWNLYHMQFGFASYLMCFFWGLQDSAVNLHLFSIFGFEFESQSEPFGVFNAVQGFFLFFVELIQIQIDFTTQKPLIIYTIFTGLCGVVCCFVAFFFPYKTVESTTALAEKAAAKRESTMNLIQEKSSQYASTDGSPLLSHQTSSMGSP
;
A
#
# COMPACT_ATOMS: atom_id res chain seq x y z
N GLY A 1 -13.45 -4.48 7.36
CA GLY A 1 -12.50 -3.43 7.74
C GLY A 1 -11.86 -2.87 6.50
N GLU A 2 -10.99 -3.65 5.86
CA GLU A 2 -10.12 -3.17 4.77
C GLU A 2 -10.82 -2.42 3.65
N VAL A 3 -11.84 -3.03 3.04
CA VAL A 3 -12.59 -2.40 1.94
C VAL A 3 -13.14 -1.02 2.38
N THR A 4 -13.72 -0.95 3.57
CA THR A 4 -14.29 0.28 4.12
C THR A 4 -13.22 1.33 4.44
N GLY A 5 -12.07 0.91 4.99
CA GLY A 5 -10.97 1.81 5.31
C GLY A 5 -10.36 2.44 4.06
N SER A 6 -10.14 1.66 2.99
CA SER A 6 -9.68 2.20 1.71
C SER A 6 -10.65 3.24 1.13
N PHE A 7 -11.96 2.96 1.11
CA PHE A 7 -12.93 3.94 0.59
C PHE A 7 -12.98 5.22 1.43
N LEU A 8 -12.96 5.08 2.76
CA LEU A 8 -13.07 6.21 3.68
C LEU A 8 -11.83 7.10 3.63
N THR A 9 -10.63 6.52 3.72
CA THR A 9 -9.37 7.28 3.62
C THR A 9 -9.20 7.89 2.24
N GLY A 10 -9.56 7.19 1.16
CA GLY A 10 -9.54 7.76 -0.19
C GLY A 10 -10.42 9.00 -0.29
N TYR A 11 -11.65 8.92 0.22
CA TYR A 11 -12.55 10.08 0.26
C TYR A 11 -11.99 11.26 1.08
N VAL A 12 -11.37 10.99 2.23
CA VAL A 12 -10.74 12.02 3.06
C VAL A 12 -9.56 12.69 2.34
N ILE A 13 -8.70 11.90 1.71
CA ILE A 13 -7.56 12.41 0.93
C ILE A 13 -8.06 13.31 -0.20
N ASP A 14 -9.08 12.89 -0.93
CA ASP A 14 -9.61 13.60 -2.11
C ASP A 14 -10.33 14.89 -1.74
N LYS A 15 -11.09 14.92 -0.63
CA LYS A 15 -11.93 16.07 -0.26
C LYS A 15 -11.27 17.04 0.71
N VAL A 16 -10.49 16.50 1.63
CA VAL A 16 -10.00 17.26 2.79
C VAL A 16 -8.49 17.49 2.71
N GLY A 17 -7.79 16.62 1.99
CA GLY A 17 -6.36 16.74 1.72
C GLY A 17 -5.50 15.85 2.62
N LYS A 18 -4.27 15.63 2.17
CA LYS A 18 -3.33 14.64 2.74
C LYS A 18 -2.94 14.92 4.20
N ARG A 19 -2.77 16.19 4.59
CA ARG A 19 -2.45 16.55 5.99
C ARG A 19 -3.57 16.18 6.97
N LEU A 20 -4.82 16.40 6.57
CA LEU A 20 -5.97 16.03 7.41
C LEU A 20 -6.22 14.52 7.39
N ALA A 21 -5.84 13.83 6.31
CA ALA A 21 -5.78 12.38 6.32
C ALA A 21 -4.80 11.84 7.40
N CYS A 22 -3.66 12.48 7.66
CA CYS A 22 -2.80 12.09 8.80
C CYS A 22 -3.51 12.17 10.16
N LEU A 23 -4.27 13.24 10.41
CA LEU A 23 -5.04 13.37 11.66
C LEU A 23 -6.14 12.31 11.75
N PHE A 24 -6.75 11.98 10.62
CA PHE A 24 -7.72 10.90 10.53
C PHE A 24 -7.09 9.55 10.86
N GLU A 25 -5.89 9.24 10.34
CA GLU A 25 -5.15 8.02 10.70
C GLU A 25 -4.80 7.98 12.19
N ILE A 26 -4.39 9.10 12.80
CA ILE A 26 -4.13 9.20 14.24
C ILE A 26 -5.40 8.87 15.06
N LEU A 27 -6.55 9.35 14.61
CA LEU A 27 -7.83 9.01 15.25
C LEU A 27 -8.15 7.52 15.10
N LEU A 28 -7.97 6.96 13.89
CA LEU A 28 -8.23 5.55 13.62
C LEU A 28 -7.35 4.61 14.45
N ILE A 29 -6.04 4.88 14.52
CA ILE A 29 -5.12 4.06 15.31
C ILE A 29 -5.44 4.16 16.81
N SER A 30 -5.87 5.32 17.28
CA SER A 30 -6.29 5.51 18.68
C SER A 30 -7.55 4.69 19.00
N ILE A 31 -8.55 4.70 18.11
CA ILE A 31 -9.77 3.90 18.25
C ILE A 31 -9.45 2.40 18.18
N MET A 32 -8.67 1.97 17.19
CA MET A 32 -8.26 0.57 17.04
C MET A 32 -7.51 0.08 18.28
N THR A 33 -6.59 0.89 18.80
CA THR A 33 -5.84 0.57 20.02
C THR A 33 -6.78 0.47 21.22
N ALA A 34 -7.71 1.41 21.40
CA ALA A 34 -8.68 1.39 22.49
C ALA A 34 -9.59 0.14 22.46
N VAL A 35 -10.10 -0.23 21.27
CA VAL A 35 -10.94 -1.44 21.11
C VAL A 35 -10.12 -2.71 21.35
N THR A 36 -8.85 -2.73 20.93
CA THR A 36 -7.94 -3.86 21.19
C THR A 36 -7.66 -4.01 22.69
N LEU A 37 -7.38 -2.91 23.40
CA LEU A 37 -7.20 -2.91 24.85
C LEU A 37 -8.47 -3.35 25.58
N TRP A 38 -9.64 -2.92 25.13
CA TRP A 38 -10.92 -3.38 25.68
C TRP A 38 -11.12 -4.89 25.50
N ASN A 39 -10.81 -5.41 24.32
CA ASN A 39 -10.90 -6.85 24.03
C ASN A 39 -9.89 -7.66 24.86
N LEU A 40 -8.64 -7.16 24.98
CA LEU A 40 -7.62 -7.74 25.85
C LEU A 40 -7.97 -7.64 27.33
N TYR A 41 -8.74 -6.65 27.76
CA TYR A 41 -9.19 -6.54 29.15
C TYR A 41 -10.14 -7.68 29.53
N HIS A 42 -11.03 -8.07 28.61
CA HIS A 42 -12.07 -9.06 28.85
C HIS A 42 -11.63 -10.51 28.53
N MET A 43 -10.63 -10.70 27.66
CA MET A 43 -10.10 -12.02 27.25
C MET A 43 -11.19 -13.03 26.84
N GLN A 44 -12.31 -12.55 26.32
CA GLN A 44 -13.44 -13.35 25.89
C GLN A 44 -13.69 -13.14 24.40
N PHE A 45 -13.82 -14.25 23.67
CA PHE A 45 -14.22 -14.20 22.28
C PHE A 45 -15.70 -13.82 22.21
N GLY A 46 -16.00 -12.68 21.58
CA GLY A 46 -17.35 -12.17 21.48
C GLY A 46 -17.47 -11.00 20.49
N PHE A 47 -18.52 -10.19 20.63
CA PHE A 47 -18.75 -9.05 19.75
C PHE A 47 -17.57 -8.07 19.73
N ALA A 48 -16.90 -7.86 20.86
CA ALA A 48 -15.71 -7.01 20.97
C ALA A 48 -14.56 -7.49 20.07
N SER A 49 -14.40 -8.81 19.90
CA SER A 49 -13.35 -9.38 19.03
C SER A 49 -13.66 -9.14 17.56
N TYR A 50 -14.93 -9.22 17.14
CA TYR A 50 -15.34 -8.84 15.78
C TYR A 50 -15.12 -7.36 15.52
N LEU A 51 -15.44 -6.50 16.50
CA LEU A 51 -15.22 -5.06 16.40
C LEU A 51 -13.72 -4.72 16.32
N MET A 52 -12.90 -5.40 17.11
CA MET A 52 -11.43 -5.29 17.04
C MET A 52 -10.92 -5.64 15.64
N CYS A 53 -11.27 -6.82 15.10
CA CYS A 53 -10.86 -7.22 13.75
C CYS A 53 -11.35 -6.25 12.67
N PHE A 54 -12.56 -5.71 12.82
CA PHE A 54 -13.09 -4.72 11.89
C PHE A 54 -12.25 -3.43 11.87
N PHE A 55 -11.97 -2.85 13.05
CA PHE A 55 -11.16 -1.64 13.17
C PHE A 55 -9.69 -1.87 12.80
N TRP A 56 -9.16 -3.06 13.07
CA TRP A 56 -7.81 -3.43 12.65
C TRP A 56 -7.68 -3.39 11.13
N GLY A 57 -8.56 -4.09 10.40
CA GLY A 57 -8.56 -4.03 8.94
C GLY A 57 -8.88 -2.63 8.39
N LEU A 58 -9.74 -1.86 9.08
CA LEU A 58 -10.04 -0.48 8.68
C LEU A 58 -8.79 0.40 8.79
N GLN A 59 -8.05 0.32 9.90
CA GLN A 59 -6.82 1.09 10.11
C GLN A 59 -5.68 0.64 9.18
N ASP A 60 -5.49 -0.67 8.97
CA ASP A 60 -4.44 -1.20 8.11
C ASP A 60 -4.59 -0.70 6.66
N SER A 61 -5.78 -0.88 6.09
CA SER A 61 -6.07 -0.40 4.74
C SER A 61 -5.99 1.12 4.57
N ALA A 62 -6.37 1.88 5.62
CA ALA A 62 -6.33 3.33 5.66
C ALA A 62 -4.87 3.83 5.56
N VAL A 63 -3.99 3.34 6.44
CA VAL A 63 -2.56 3.66 6.43
C VAL A 63 -1.89 3.24 5.13
N ASN A 64 -2.16 2.02 4.63
CA ASN A 64 -1.57 1.53 3.39
C ASN A 64 -1.97 2.39 2.18
N LEU A 65 -3.26 2.75 2.07
CA LEU A 65 -3.73 3.63 1.01
C LEU A 65 -3.07 5.01 1.08
N HIS A 66 -2.98 5.58 2.28
CA HIS A 66 -2.35 6.88 2.47
C HIS A 66 -0.87 6.83 2.08
N LEU A 67 -0.11 5.84 2.55
CA LEU A 67 1.30 5.66 2.17
C LEU A 67 1.49 5.45 0.66
N PHE A 68 0.66 4.63 0.02
CA PHE A 68 0.74 4.41 -1.42
C PHE A 68 0.39 5.66 -2.22
N SER A 69 -0.52 6.50 -1.72
CA SER A 69 -0.78 7.80 -2.32
C SER A 69 0.44 8.73 -2.22
N ILE A 70 1.19 8.68 -1.11
CA ILE A 70 2.41 9.45 -0.93
C ILE A 70 3.48 8.94 -1.91
N PHE A 71 3.72 7.64 -1.95
CA PHE A 71 4.74 7.04 -2.83
C PHE A 71 4.44 7.24 -4.31
N GLY A 72 3.16 7.18 -4.70
CA GLY A 72 2.75 7.34 -6.09
C GLY A 72 2.81 8.78 -6.61
N PHE A 73 2.58 9.78 -5.75
CA PHE A 73 2.43 11.18 -6.18
C PHE A 73 3.53 12.14 -5.70
N GLU A 74 4.17 11.86 -4.57
CA GLU A 74 5.13 12.79 -3.96
C GLU A 74 6.54 12.63 -4.51
N PHE A 75 6.91 11.43 -4.96
CA PHE A 75 8.25 11.12 -5.48
C PHE A 75 8.30 11.15 -7.01
N GLU A 76 9.47 11.44 -7.58
CA GLU A 76 9.69 11.39 -9.03
C GLU A 76 9.85 9.96 -9.55
N SER A 77 10.61 9.16 -8.80
CA SER A 77 10.76 7.72 -9.00
C SER A 77 9.66 7.00 -8.23
N GLN A 78 8.84 6.22 -8.92
CA GLN A 78 7.82 5.40 -8.24
C GLN A 78 8.46 4.15 -7.63
N SER A 79 9.41 3.50 -8.29
CA SER A 79 9.95 2.20 -7.81
C SER A 79 10.76 2.29 -6.51
N GLU A 80 11.51 3.38 -6.30
CA GLU A 80 12.38 3.55 -5.13
C GLU A 80 11.63 3.61 -3.79
N PRO A 81 10.63 4.48 -3.58
CA PRO A 81 9.92 4.56 -2.30
C PRO A 81 9.17 3.27 -1.97
N PHE A 82 8.56 2.60 -2.96
CA PHE A 82 7.93 1.29 -2.76
C PHE A 82 8.95 0.21 -2.37
N GLY A 83 10.13 0.21 -3.00
CA GLY A 83 11.21 -0.72 -2.67
C GLY A 83 11.73 -0.54 -1.24
N VAL A 84 11.99 0.72 -0.84
CA VAL A 84 12.42 1.06 0.52
C VAL A 84 11.35 0.70 1.54
N PHE A 85 10.08 1.02 1.26
CA PHE A 85 8.96 0.67 2.13
C PHE A 85 8.89 -0.83 2.40
N ASN A 86 8.90 -1.66 1.35
CA ASN A 86 8.83 -3.12 1.50
C ASN A 86 10.02 -3.68 2.30
N ALA A 87 11.23 -3.15 2.05
CA ALA A 87 12.43 -3.56 2.79
C ALA A 87 12.35 -3.18 4.27
N VAL A 88 11.98 -1.93 4.59
CA VAL A 88 11.86 -1.43 5.96
C VAL A 88 10.73 -2.13 6.71
N GLN A 89 9.58 -2.33 6.07
CA GLN A 89 8.44 -3.03 6.65
C GLN A 89 8.80 -4.47 7.01
N GLY A 90 9.39 -5.22 6.07
CA GLY A 90 9.81 -6.60 6.32
C GLY A 90 10.85 -6.71 7.43
N PHE A 91 11.83 -5.80 7.43
CA PHE A 91 12.85 -5.73 8.49
C PHE A 91 12.22 -5.40 9.85
N PHE A 92 11.34 -4.40 9.93
CA PHE A 92 10.71 -4.01 11.19
C PHE A 92 9.79 -5.11 11.74
N LEU A 93 8.96 -5.72 10.88
CA LEU A 93 8.11 -6.85 11.26
C LEU A 93 8.93 -8.00 11.84
N PHE A 94 10.09 -8.32 11.26
CA PHE A 94 10.97 -9.35 11.80
C PHE A 94 11.38 -9.09 13.26
N PHE A 95 11.81 -7.86 13.61
CA PHE A 95 12.18 -7.55 15.00
C PHE A 95 10.98 -7.52 15.94
N VAL A 96 9.85 -6.99 15.49
CA VAL A 96 8.63 -6.95 16.30
C VAL A 96 8.15 -8.37 16.62
N GLU A 97 8.21 -9.29 15.66
CA GLU A 97 7.88 -10.71 15.87
C GLU A 97 8.88 -11.40 16.82
N LEU A 98 10.18 -11.09 16.73
CA LEU A 98 11.17 -11.60 17.70
C LEU A 98 10.86 -11.15 19.14
N ILE A 99 10.42 -9.90 19.33
CA ILE A 99 9.98 -9.38 20.63
C ILE A 99 8.70 -10.10 21.06
N GLN A 100 7.74 -10.26 20.15
CA GLN A 100 6.45 -10.88 20.42
C GLN A 100 6.58 -12.33 20.90
N ILE A 101 7.55 -13.09 20.38
CA ILE A 101 7.84 -14.47 20.84
C ILE A 101 8.22 -14.52 22.33
N GLN A 102 8.84 -13.46 22.86
CA GLN A 102 9.23 -13.40 24.27
C GLN A 102 8.07 -13.03 25.21
N ILE A 103 6.91 -12.64 24.66
CA ILE A 103 5.75 -12.23 25.44
C ILE A 103 4.96 -13.47 25.83
N ASP A 104 4.80 -13.68 27.13
CA ASP A 104 3.96 -14.75 27.65
C ASP A 104 2.47 -14.41 27.48
N PHE A 105 1.82 -15.08 26.53
CA PHE A 105 0.39 -14.93 26.23
C PHE A 105 -0.54 -15.47 27.31
N THR A 106 -0.03 -16.24 28.29
CA THR A 106 -0.83 -16.67 29.43
C THR A 106 -1.12 -15.51 30.39
N THR A 107 -0.29 -14.47 30.37
CA THR A 107 -0.44 -13.31 31.23
C THR A 107 -0.97 -12.11 30.44
N GLN A 108 -2.05 -11.51 30.95
CA GLN A 108 -2.71 -10.37 30.32
C GLN A 108 -1.88 -9.08 30.34
N LYS A 109 -1.12 -8.85 31.42
CA LYS A 109 -0.39 -7.59 31.64
C LYS A 109 0.69 -7.32 30.56
N PRO A 110 1.58 -8.27 30.20
CA PRO A 110 2.53 -8.08 29.11
C PRO A 110 1.88 -7.69 27.78
N LEU A 111 0.76 -8.33 27.42
CA LEU A 111 0.03 -8.03 26.19
C LEU A 111 -0.52 -6.60 26.18
N ILE A 112 -1.14 -6.17 27.28
CA ILE A 112 -1.65 -4.80 27.42
C ILE A 112 -0.52 -3.78 27.28
N ILE A 113 0.61 -3.98 27.96
CA ILE A 113 1.77 -3.08 27.90
C ILE A 113 2.31 -3.01 26.46
N TYR A 114 2.46 -4.17 25.82
CA TYR A 114 2.90 -4.26 24.44
C TYR A 114 1.95 -3.53 23.48
N THR A 115 0.64 -3.73 23.60
CA THR A 115 -0.37 -3.05 22.77
C THR A 115 -0.40 -1.53 22.99
N ILE A 116 -0.23 -1.05 24.23
CA ILE A 116 -0.12 0.39 24.51
C ILE A 116 1.13 0.95 23.82
N PHE A 117 2.26 0.26 23.95
CA PHE A 117 3.53 0.68 23.36
C PHE A 117 3.44 0.76 21.83
N THR A 118 2.94 -0.28 21.16
CA THR A 118 2.81 -0.30 19.70
C THR A 118 1.80 0.73 19.19
N GLY A 119 0.68 0.90 19.90
CA GLY A 119 -0.30 1.96 19.59
C GLY A 119 0.30 3.37 19.68
N LEU A 120 1.06 3.66 20.74
CA LEU A 120 1.76 4.94 20.90
C LEU A 120 2.81 5.18 19.81
N CYS A 121 3.62 4.16 19.49
CA CYS A 121 4.58 4.25 18.38
C CYS A 121 3.88 4.59 17.06
N GLY A 122 2.76 3.94 16.76
CA GLY A 122 2.00 4.23 15.54
C GLY A 122 1.42 5.66 15.52
N VAL A 123 0.93 6.17 16.65
CA VAL A 123 0.49 7.58 16.78
C VAL A 123 1.64 8.53 16.49
N VAL A 124 2.82 8.29 17.08
CA VAL A 124 4.02 9.11 16.85
C VAL A 124 4.45 9.06 15.38
N CYS A 125 4.46 7.89 14.75
CA CYS A 125 4.78 7.75 13.32
C CYS A 125 3.81 8.54 12.43
N CYS A 126 2.50 8.44 12.68
CA CYS A 126 1.50 9.21 11.94
C CYS A 126 1.62 10.72 12.19
N PHE A 127 1.98 11.11 13.40
CA PHE A 127 2.24 12.51 13.76
C PHE A 127 3.49 13.07 13.06
N VAL A 128 4.56 12.28 12.91
CA VAL A 128 5.72 12.68 12.11
C VAL A 128 5.34 12.85 10.64
N ALA A 129 4.52 11.94 10.10
CA ALA A 129 4.01 12.05 8.72
C ALA A 129 3.19 13.32 8.48
N PHE A 130 2.51 13.86 9.50
CA PHE A 130 1.78 15.13 9.38
C PHE A 130 2.67 16.31 8.95
N PHE A 131 3.95 16.31 9.33
CA PHE A 131 4.92 17.35 8.94
C PHE A 131 5.55 17.13 7.56
N PHE A 132 5.16 16.07 6.85
CA PHE A 132 5.68 15.79 5.52
C PHE A 132 5.31 16.93 4.54
N PRO A 133 6.25 17.40 3.70
CA PRO A 133 6.01 18.47 2.74
C PRO A 133 5.29 17.94 1.50
N TYR A 134 3.98 17.77 1.60
CA TYR A 134 3.13 17.36 0.48
C TYR A 134 3.14 18.38 -0.66
N LYS A 135 3.24 17.89 -1.90
CA LYS A 135 3.04 18.66 -3.13
C LYS A 135 1.61 19.19 -3.21
N THR A 136 1.46 20.37 -3.83
CA THR A 136 0.15 20.99 -4.05
C THR A 136 -0.66 20.21 -5.08
N VAL A 137 -1.99 20.35 -5.02
CA VAL A 137 -2.92 19.69 -5.95
C VAL A 137 -2.60 20.06 -7.40
N GLU A 138 -2.32 21.33 -7.67
CA GLU A 138 -2.00 21.83 -9.02
C GLU A 138 -0.77 21.13 -9.63
N SER A 139 0.28 20.93 -8.83
CA SER A 139 1.47 20.19 -9.30
C SER A 139 1.17 18.72 -9.59
N THR A 140 0.25 18.11 -8.81
CA THR A 140 -0.15 16.71 -8.99
C THR A 140 -0.96 16.53 -10.26
N THR A 141 -1.92 17.43 -10.54
CA THR A 141 -2.72 17.43 -11.76
C THR A 141 -1.84 17.59 -13.00
N ALA A 142 -0.91 18.53 -12.98
CA ALA A 142 0.02 18.73 -14.10
C ALA A 142 0.94 17.52 -14.35
N LEU A 143 1.36 16.82 -13.30
CA LEU A 143 2.13 15.56 -13.41
C LEU A 143 1.27 14.43 -13.99
N ALA A 144 0.02 14.31 -13.55
CA ALA A 144 -0.92 13.31 -14.07
C ALA A 144 -1.20 13.52 -15.56
N GLU A 145 -1.40 14.77 -15.99
CA GLU A 145 -1.59 15.12 -17.41
C GLU A 145 -0.35 14.78 -18.26
N LYS A 146 0.85 15.11 -17.76
CA LYS A 146 2.11 14.74 -18.43
C LYS A 146 2.30 13.22 -18.53
N ALA A 147 1.96 12.48 -17.47
CA ALA A 147 2.05 11.02 -17.46
C ALA A 147 1.05 10.38 -18.42
N ALA A 148 -0.19 10.90 -18.48
CA ALA A 148 -1.21 10.47 -19.42
C ALA A 148 -0.77 10.72 -20.88
N ALA A 149 -0.26 11.91 -21.19
CA ALA A 149 0.26 12.25 -22.52
C ALA A 149 1.43 11.35 -22.94
N LYS A 150 2.36 11.05 -22.02
CA LYS A 150 3.49 10.14 -22.28
C LYS A 150 3.01 8.71 -22.57
N ARG A 151 1.99 8.23 -21.84
CA ARG A 151 1.41 6.90 -22.04
C ARG A 151 0.72 6.80 -23.40
N GLU A 152 -0.03 7.81 -23.79
CA GLU A 152 -0.67 7.89 -25.11
C GLU A 152 0.36 7.87 -26.25
N SER A 153 1.41 8.69 -26.15
CA SER A 153 2.52 8.69 -27.12
C SER A 153 3.20 7.32 -27.23
N THR A 154 3.39 6.62 -26.11
CA THR A 154 3.98 5.27 -26.10
C THR A 154 3.08 4.24 -26.78
N MET A 155 1.76 4.30 -26.52
CA MET A 155 0.78 3.41 -27.16
C MET A 155 0.73 3.62 -28.68
N ASN A 156 0.76 4.88 -29.14
CA ASN A 156 0.80 5.20 -30.56
C ASN A 156 2.06 4.64 -31.24
N LEU A 157 3.22 4.75 -30.59
CA LEU A 157 4.47 4.18 -31.11
C LEU A 157 4.42 2.65 -31.19
N ILE A 158 3.84 1.98 -30.20
CA ILE A 158 3.64 0.52 -30.22
C ILE A 158 2.73 0.14 -31.38
N GLN A 159 1.60 0.84 -31.55
CA GLN A 159 0.65 0.59 -32.62
C GLN A 159 1.26 0.81 -34.01
N GLU A 160 2.07 1.85 -34.18
CA GLU A 160 2.80 2.13 -35.42
C GLU A 160 3.78 0.99 -35.75
N LYS A 161 4.59 0.58 -34.78
CA LYS A 161 5.51 -0.56 -34.95
C LYS A 161 4.77 -1.85 -35.29
N SER A 162 3.68 -2.16 -34.58
CA SER A 162 2.85 -3.33 -34.88
C SER A 162 2.28 -3.30 -36.31
N SER A 163 1.89 -2.12 -36.80
CA SER A 163 1.40 -1.95 -38.17
C SER A 163 2.51 -2.15 -39.21
N GLN A 164 3.71 -1.65 -38.94
CA GLN A 164 4.89 -1.89 -39.79
C GLN A 164 5.21 -3.39 -39.88
N TYR A 165 5.23 -4.11 -38.74
CA TYR A 165 5.45 -5.56 -38.73
C TYR A 165 4.38 -6.31 -39.52
N ALA A 166 3.10 -5.98 -39.34
CA ALA A 166 2.00 -6.61 -40.10
C ALA A 166 2.11 -6.38 -41.62
N SER A 167 2.62 -5.24 -42.05
CA SER A 167 2.85 -4.96 -43.48
C SER A 167 4.09 -5.65 -44.06
N THR A 168 5.07 -6.01 -43.22
CA THR A 168 6.34 -6.62 -43.65
C THR A 168 6.26 -8.15 -43.74
N ASP A 169 5.31 -8.78 -43.03
CA ASP A 169 5.09 -10.24 -43.02
C ASP A 169 4.34 -10.78 -44.27
N GLY A 170 4.19 -9.95 -45.30
CA GLY A 170 3.60 -10.32 -46.58
C GLY A 170 4.54 -11.09 -47.54
N SER A 171 5.59 -11.78 -47.06
CA SER A 171 6.48 -12.54 -47.95
C SER A 171 6.95 -13.89 -47.36
N PRO A 172 6.95 -14.97 -48.16
CA PRO A 172 6.70 -16.33 -47.70
C PRO A 172 7.98 -17.02 -47.20
N LEU A 173 8.16 -17.13 -45.88
CA LEU A 173 9.23 -17.93 -45.28
C LEU A 173 8.92 -19.45 -45.19
N LEU A 174 7.84 -19.92 -45.83
CA LEU A 174 7.39 -21.32 -45.78
C LEU A 174 7.94 -22.24 -46.89
N SER A 175 8.84 -21.79 -47.77
CA SER A 175 9.25 -22.60 -48.93
C SER A 175 10.55 -23.41 -48.78
N HIS A 176 11.18 -23.50 -47.60
CA HIS A 176 12.53 -24.10 -47.53
C HIS A 176 12.80 -25.04 -46.35
N GLN A 177 11.90 -25.97 -46.01
CA GLN A 177 12.25 -27.11 -45.13
C GLN A 177 11.47 -28.41 -45.49
N THR A 178 11.72 -28.97 -46.68
CA THR A 178 11.39 -30.38 -46.98
C THR A 178 12.51 -31.02 -47.81
N SER A 179 13.63 -31.36 -47.18
CA SER A 179 14.69 -32.24 -47.69
C SER A 179 15.75 -32.25 -46.60
N SER A 180 15.84 -33.24 -45.71
CA SER A 180 16.35 -34.58 -46.00
C SER A 180 16.28 -35.35 -44.68
N MET A 181 15.35 -36.28 -44.53
CA MET A 181 15.47 -37.37 -43.56
C MET A 181 15.89 -38.62 -44.34
N GLY A 182 17.20 -38.83 -44.44
CA GLY A 182 17.76 -40.12 -44.80
C GLY A 182 17.73 -41.04 -43.59
N SER A 183 16.96 -42.13 -43.69
CA SER A 183 17.10 -43.38 -42.93
C SER A 183 18.00 -44.36 -43.72
N PRO A 184 18.43 -45.52 -43.20
CA PRO A 184 18.20 -46.13 -41.89
C PRO A 184 19.45 -46.29 -41.00
#